data_AF-A0A8D8J200-F1
#
_entry.id   AF-A0A8D8J200-F1
#
_cell.length_a   1.000
_cell.length_b   1.000
_cell.length_c   1.000
_cell.angle_alpha   90.00
_cell.angle_beta   90.00
_cell.angle_gamma   90.00
#
_symmetry.space_group_name_H-M   'P 1'
#
loop_
_entity.id
_entity.type
_entity.pdbx_description
1 polymer ?
#
loop_
_entity_poly.entity_id
_entity_poly.type
_entity_poly.pdbx_seq_one_letter_code
_entity_poly.pdbx_strand_id
1 'polypeptide(L)'
;PKEYLDIQNNTNGITIPEIRKWDTAHGFVFHSWIRLDKDFEHFESAEEEINLQNYRRHLFSLTTNYGTGYEFFIQKNGNFVVSVITKKEFFTATAQSTHLLDGRWHSITVSVVPPKRLFSYHQINVYIDSVQKLGSTMKFPAFAEVFHYCAIGAPYNNVRKAAHTSHQSNTARMNTTPETSSPPAEREEKPKGGLFPNLMEKTFLPGIVSQVPSYFTLPARQSSTTSLDPSVKSYPIGMQDLVFGEAICLKGQLGCVLLAETNINLKSVFEAGPSIANVLATDMIESFDMASKFVFCFSPRACFDGLCLDLAPGNQYNGHVVASSSGIVSIQNAINGVGGMSALLPILDNISQIPSSDVHTSDELIPLTPLASPTRE
;
A
#
# COMPACT_ATOMS: atom_id res chain seq x y z
N PRO A 1 6.40 4.11 19.45
CA PRO A 1 5.57 5.34 19.57
C PRO A 1 4.62 5.29 20.77
N LYS A 2 3.98 6.42 21.14
CA LYS A 2 2.93 6.44 22.18
C LYS A 2 1.52 6.26 21.60
N GLU A 3 1.28 6.73 20.39
CA GLU A 3 0.02 6.55 19.66
C GLU A 3 0.30 5.90 18.30
N TYR A 4 -0.71 5.20 17.79
CA TYR A 4 -0.63 4.43 16.54
C TYR A 4 -2.01 4.30 15.88
N LEU A 5 -2.01 4.08 14.57
CA LEU A 5 -3.13 3.54 13.83
C LEU A 5 -2.98 2.02 13.80
N ASP A 6 -4.02 1.27 14.17
CA ASP A 6 -4.01 -0.19 14.02
C ASP A 6 -4.52 -0.58 12.62
N ILE A 7 -3.75 -1.40 11.92
CA ILE A 7 -3.92 -1.70 10.49
C ILE A 7 -4.14 -3.21 10.34
N GLN A 8 -5.40 -3.64 10.38
CA GLN A 8 -5.74 -5.07 10.50
C GLN A 8 -6.53 -5.66 9.32
N ASN A 9 -7.35 -4.88 8.62
CA ASN A 9 -8.11 -5.32 7.44
C ASN A 9 -7.45 -4.79 6.16
N ASN A 10 -7.64 -5.47 5.02
CA ASN A 10 -7.00 -5.08 3.74
C ASN A 10 -7.42 -3.70 3.20
N THR A 11 -8.50 -3.12 3.74
CA THR A 11 -8.94 -1.74 3.50
C THR A 11 -8.35 -0.72 4.48
N ASN A 12 -7.67 -1.15 5.56
CA ASN A 12 -7.17 -0.23 6.58
C ASN A 12 -5.86 0.45 6.19
N GLY A 13 -5.83 1.77 6.23
CA GLY A 13 -4.67 2.57 5.84
C GLY A 13 -4.97 4.06 5.73
N ILE A 14 -3.98 4.82 5.27
CA ILE A 14 -4.13 6.23 4.88
C ILE A 14 -4.03 6.31 3.36
N THR A 15 -4.95 7.04 2.73
CA THR A 15 -4.98 7.27 1.28
C THR A 15 -5.02 8.76 0.96
N ILE A 16 -4.19 9.19 0.02
CA ILE A 16 -4.02 10.60 -0.37
C ILE A 16 -4.38 10.71 -1.86
N PRO A 17 -5.58 11.24 -2.20
CA PRO A 17 -6.15 11.09 -3.54
C PRO A 17 -5.68 12.13 -4.56
N GLU A 18 -5.03 13.23 -4.14
CA GLU A 18 -4.65 14.35 -5.03
C GLU A 18 -3.22 14.90 -4.78
N ILE A 19 -2.20 14.03 -4.75
CA ILE A 19 -0.79 14.48 -4.60
C ILE A 19 -0.23 15.25 -5.82
N ARG A 20 -1.09 15.55 -6.81
CA ARG A 20 -0.79 16.17 -8.13
C ARG A 20 -0.11 17.54 -8.12
N LYS A 21 -0.02 18.23 -6.97
CA LYS A 21 0.65 19.55 -6.87
C LYS A 21 2.14 19.45 -6.51
N TRP A 22 2.63 18.25 -6.19
CA TRP A 22 3.98 18.06 -5.68
C TRP A 22 5.02 18.00 -6.82
N ASP A 23 6.05 18.84 -6.76
CA ASP A 23 7.21 18.75 -7.64
C ASP A 23 8.13 17.60 -7.19
N THR A 24 8.35 16.66 -8.11
CA THR A 24 9.12 15.43 -7.87
C THR A 24 10.55 15.50 -8.39
N ALA A 25 10.96 16.62 -9.00
CA ALA A 25 12.29 16.81 -9.57
C ALA A 25 13.44 16.68 -8.56
N HIS A 26 13.16 16.86 -7.26
CA HIS A 26 14.11 16.71 -6.16
C HIS A 26 14.08 15.30 -5.51
N GLY A 27 13.26 14.38 -6.02
CA GLY A 27 13.02 13.06 -5.41
C GLY A 27 12.41 13.16 -4.01
N PHE A 28 12.49 12.07 -3.23
CA PHE A 28 11.82 12.02 -1.93
C PHE A 28 12.53 11.20 -0.85
N VAL A 29 12.15 11.47 0.40
CA VAL A 29 12.39 10.65 1.58
C VAL A 29 11.05 10.28 2.19
N PHE A 30 10.77 8.98 2.26
CA PHE A 30 9.70 8.41 3.06
C PHE A 30 10.29 7.95 4.40
N HIS A 31 9.67 8.33 5.52
CA HIS A 31 10.01 7.83 6.86
C HIS A 31 8.73 7.39 7.57
N SER A 32 8.77 6.23 8.24
CA SER A 32 7.64 5.71 9.00
C SER A 32 8.09 4.88 10.19
N TRP A 33 7.31 4.93 11.28
CA TRP A 33 7.41 3.98 12.38
C TRP A 33 6.39 2.86 12.20
N ILE A 34 6.83 1.60 12.26
CA ILE A 34 5.95 0.43 12.18
C ILE A 34 6.22 -0.55 13.33
N ARG A 35 5.21 -1.36 13.65
CA ARG A 35 5.32 -2.54 14.51
C ARG A 35 4.45 -3.63 13.90
N LEU A 36 5.06 -4.71 13.42
CA LEU A 36 4.34 -5.83 12.81
C LEU A 36 3.91 -6.83 13.87
N ASP A 37 2.71 -7.37 13.73
CA ASP A 37 2.26 -8.49 14.57
C ASP A 37 2.98 -9.77 14.13
N LYS A 38 3.57 -10.48 15.11
CA LYS A 38 4.71 -11.40 14.88
C LYS A 38 4.37 -12.55 13.93
N ASP A 39 3.27 -13.23 14.23
CA ASP A 39 2.89 -14.50 13.61
C ASP A 39 1.44 -14.42 13.12
N PHE A 40 1.18 -14.92 11.92
CA PHE A 40 -0.16 -14.93 11.32
C PHE A 40 -0.96 -16.19 11.69
N GLU A 41 -0.30 -17.18 12.30
CA GLU A 41 -0.79 -18.55 12.56
C GLU A 41 -1.89 -18.63 13.63
N HIS A 42 -2.41 -17.48 14.09
CA HIS A 42 -3.54 -17.38 15.02
C HIS A 42 -4.72 -16.55 14.46
N PHE A 43 -4.67 -16.15 13.19
CA PHE A 43 -5.78 -15.47 12.48
C PHE A 43 -6.57 -16.40 11.54
N GLU A 44 -6.34 -17.73 11.59
CA GLU A 44 -7.00 -18.72 10.72
C GLU A 44 -8.52 -18.89 10.99
N SER A 45 -9.09 -18.19 11.97
CA SER A 45 -10.47 -18.34 12.43
C SER A 45 -11.48 -17.31 11.88
N ALA A 46 -11.11 -16.50 10.87
CA ALA A 46 -11.92 -15.38 10.39
C ALA A 46 -11.99 -15.25 8.85
N GLU A 47 -12.81 -16.11 8.23
CA GLU A 47 -13.59 -15.96 6.97
C GLU A 47 -12.93 -15.52 5.64
N GLU A 48 -11.69 -15.01 5.59
CA GLU A 48 -11.01 -14.67 4.32
C GLU A 48 -10.01 -15.77 3.89
N GLU A 49 -10.33 -16.52 2.82
CA GLU A 49 -9.45 -17.53 2.18
C GLU A 49 -8.26 -16.90 1.41
N ILE A 50 -7.49 -16.02 2.07
CA ILE A 50 -6.20 -15.52 1.56
C ILE A 50 -5.25 -16.71 1.39
N ASN A 51 -4.43 -16.72 0.33
CA ASN A 51 -3.47 -17.81 0.11
C ASN A 51 -2.22 -17.66 1.01
N LEU A 52 -2.44 -17.92 2.30
CA LEU A 52 -1.54 -17.74 3.45
C LEU A 52 -0.14 -18.35 3.30
N GLN A 53 0.07 -19.21 2.31
CA GLN A 53 1.37 -19.79 1.96
C GLN A 53 2.42 -18.70 1.65
N ASN A 54 2.06 -17.68 0.84
CA ASN A 54 2.97 -16.60 0.46
C ASN A 54 2.26 -15.25 0.35
N TYR A 55 2.69 -14.25 1.14
CA TYR A 55 2.11 -12.91 1.18
C TYR A 55 3.18 -11.81 1.35
N ARG A 56 2.79 -10.57 1.00
CA ARG A 56 3.54 -9.33 1.25
C ARG A 56 2.68 -8.30 1.98
N ARG A 57 3.17 -7.81 3.12
CA ARG A 57 2.56 -6.74 3.93
C ARG A 57 2.91 -5.38 3.33
N HIS A 58 1.91 -4.69 2.79
CA HIS A 58 2.10 -3.45 2.06
C HIS A 58 2.26 -2.24 3.01
N LEU A 59 3.32 -1.45 2.83
CA LEU A 59 3.58 -0.26 3.66
C LEU A 59 3.30 1.06 2.94
N PHE A 60 3.72 1.19 1.69
CA PHE A 60 3.65 2.45 0.94
C PHE A 60 3.55 2.20 -0.56
N SER A 61 2.61 2.87 -1.24
CA SER A 61 2.55 2.94 -2.72
C SER A 61 2.36 4.40 -3.12
N LEU A 62 3.09 4.82 -4.15
CA LEU A 62 3.07 6.16 -4.73
C LEU A 62 2.99 6.01 -6.25
N THR A 63 1.83 6.31 -6.84
CA THR A 63 1.50 5.95 -8.22
C THR A 63 1.03 7.10 -9.09
N THR A 64 1.44 7.03 -10.35
CA THR A 64 0.95 7.85 -11.49
C THR A 64 -0.38 7.30 -12.01
N ASN A 65 -1.10 8.10 -12.81
CA ASN A 65 -2.31 7.68 -13.52
C ASN A 65 -2.13 6.45 -14.43
N TYR A 66 -0.90 6.08 -14.78
CA TYR A 66 -0.57 4.95 -15.65
C TYR A 66 -0.14 3.69 -14.88
N GLY A 67 -0.32 3.67 -13.55
CA GLY A 67 0.09 2.53 -12.71
C GLY A 67 1.61 2.37 -12.57
N THR A 68 2.40 3.42 -12.85
CA THR A 68 3.86 3.43 -12.62
C THR A 68 4.21 4.24 -11.38
N GLY A 69 5.30 3.90 -10.71
CA GLY A 69 5.70 4.56 -9.46
C GLY A 69 6.54 3.68 -8.56
N TYR A 70 6.36 3.83 -7.25
CA TYR A 70 7.15 3.18 -6.20
C TYR A 70 6.24 2.42 -5.23
N GLU A 71 6.62 1.20 -4.84
CA GLU A 71 5.93 0.46 -3.77
C GLU A 71 6.93 -0.18 -2.81
N PHE A 72 6.66 -0.07 -1.51
CA PHE A 72 7.46 -0.62 -0.42
C PHE A 72 6.62 -1.61 0.40
N PHE A 73 7.15 -2.82 0.61
CA PHE A 73 6.45 -3.89 1.32
C PHE A 73 7.40 -4.80 2.10
N ILE A 74 6.86 -5.52 3.08
CA ILE A 74 7.57 -6.50 3.91
C ILE A 74 7.14 -7.90 3.49
N GLN A 75 8.09 -8.77 3.16
CA GLN A 75 7.81 -10.18 2.85
C GLN A 75 7.43 -10.96 4.13
N LYS A 76 6.74 -12.11 3.99
CA LYS A 76 6.46 -13.06 5.09
C LYS A 76 7.69 -13.48 5.92
N ASN A 77 8.92 -13.32 5.41
CA ASN A 77 10.19 -13.60 6.11
C ASN A 77 10.82 -12.37 6.82
N GLY A 78 10.12 -11.23 6.86
CA GLY A 78 10.57 -9.98 7.49
C GLY A 78 11.39 -9.05 6.58
N ASN A 79 11.92 -9.54 5.46
CA ASN A 79 12.75 -8.70 4.58
C ASN A 79 11.93 -7.56 3.96
N PHE A 80 12.52 -6.37 3.94
CA PHE A 80 11.92 -5.17 3.37
C PHE A 80 12.32 -5.04 1.90
N VAL A 81 11.34 -4.84 1.02
CA VAL A 81 11.53 -4.70 -0.43
C VAL A 81 11.13 -3.30 -0.85
N VAL A 82 12.03 -2.62 -1.55
CA VAL A 82 11.71 -1.44 -2.35
C VAL A 82 11.52 -1.87 -3.80
N SER A 83 10.45 -1.40 -4.41
CA SER A 83 10.16 -1.64 -5.82
C SER A 83 9.91 -0.35 -6.60
N VAL A 84 10.11 -0.46 -7.91
CA VAL A 84 9.86 0.59 -8.91
C VAL A 84 9.08 -0.03 -10.06
N ILE A 85 7.81 0.34 -10.19
CA ILE A 85 6.94 -0.09 -11.29
C ILE A 85 7.14 0.84 -12.48
N THR A 86 7.43 0.27 -13.64
CA THR A 86 7.45 0.98 -14.94
C THR A 86 6.44 0.36 -15.91
N LYS A 87 6.24 0.97 -17.09
CA LYS A 87 5.28 0.49 -18.12
C LYS A 87 5.66 -0.86 -18.77
N LYS A 88 6.75 -1.51 -18.33
CA LYS A 88 7.28 -2.77 -18.90
C LYS A 88 7.91 -3.69 -17.85
N GLU A 89 8.62 -3.12 -16.88
CA GLU A 89 9.45 -3.84 -15.92
C GLU A 89 9.11 -3.42 -14.48
N PHE A 90 9.07 -4.39 -13.57
CA PHE A 90 8.99 -4.24 -12.13
C PHE A 90 10.39 -4.47 -11.56
N PHE A 91 11.09 -3.40 -11.21
CA PHE A 91 12.39 -3.49 -10.55
C PHE A 91 12.19 -3.63 -9.05
N THR A 92 12.97 -4.48 -8.39
CA THR A 92 12.95 -4.67 -6.94
C THR A 92 14.35 -4.75 -6.36
N ALA A 93 14.54 -4.27 -5.14
CA ALA A 93 15.76 -4.45 -4.36
C ALA A 93 15.39 -4.75 -2.90
N THR A 94 16.09 -5.69 -2.27
CA THR A 94 15.71 -6.26 -0.97
C THR A 94 16.72 -5.89 0.11
N ALA A 95 16.28 -5.14 1.12
CA ALA A 95 17.01 -4.92 2.36
C ALA A 95 16.76 -6.10 3.31
N GLN A 96 17.81 -6.88 3.61
CA GLN A 96 17.70 -8.01 4.52
C GLN A 96 17.47 -7.54 5.96
N SER A 97 16.40 -8.03 6.59
CA SER A 97 16.06 -7.73 7.99
C SER A 97 15.09 -8.76 8.55
N THR A 98 15.57 -9.66 9.41
CA THR A 98 14.69 -10.59 10.15
C THR A 98 14.03 -9.94 11.37
N HIS A 99 14.51 -8.76 11.81
CA HIS A 99 14.06 -8.11 13.04
C HIS A 99 12.68 -7.48 12.94
N LEU A 100 12.21 -7.10 11.74
CA LEU A 100 10.91 -6.40 11.57
C LEU A 100 9.69 -7.20 12.07
N LEU A 101 9.82 -8.51 12.24
CA LEU A 101 8.78 -9.41 12.78
C LEU A 101 8.89 -9.66 14.29
N ASP A 102 9.86 -9.07 14.99
CA ASP A 102 10.08 -9.35 16.41
C ASP A 102 9.03 -8.74 17.36
N GLY A 103 8.07 -7.98 16.80
CA GLY A 103 6.93 -7.39 17.51
C GLY A 103 7.28 -6.14 18.32
N ARG A 104 8.39 -5.47 17.99
CA ARG A 104 8.77 -4.15 18.53
C ARG A 104 8.54 -3.04 17.49
N TRP A 105 8.73 -1.80 17.94
CA TRP A 105 8.67 -0.62 17.08
C TRP A 105 9.99 -0.43 16.34
N HIS A 106 9.92 -0.44 15.02
CA HIS A 106 11.03 -0.15 14.11
C HIS A 106 10.77 1.15 13.34
N SER A 107 11.84 1.82 12.95
CA SER A 107 11.79 2.94 12.01
C SER A 107 12.32 2.51 10.64
N ILE A 108 11.54 2.77 9.59
CA ILE A 108 11.91 2.49 8.20
C ILE A 108 12.01 3.83 7.47
N THR A 109 13.12 4.03 6.75
CA THR A 109 13.34 5.22 5.94
C THR A 109 13.84 4.83 4.56
N VAL A 110 13.20 5.34 3.51
CA VAL A 110 13.61 5.15 2.11
C VAL A 110 13.88 6.51 1.48
N SER A 111 15.12 6.72 1.06
CA SER A 111 15.56 7.92 0.33
C SER A 111 15.75 7.58 -1.15
N VAL A 112 15.00 8.25 -2.02
CA VAL A 112 15.02 8.10 -3.48
C VAL A 112 15.59 9.37 -4.10
N VAL A 113 16.88 9.36 -4.40
CA VAL A 113 17.64 10.50 -4.93
C VAL A 113 17.65 10.46 -6.46
N PRO A 114 17.20 11.54 -7.15
CA PRO A 114 17.16 11.59 -8.59
C PRO A 114 18.57 11.79 -9.17
N PRO A 115 18.86 11.28 -10.37
CA PRO A 115 20.16 11.45 -10.98
C PRO A 115 20.44 12.90 -11.39
N LYS A 116 21.62 13.42 -11.04
CA LYS A 116 22.13 14.73 -11.52
C LYS A 116 22.49 14.76 -13.02
N ARG A 117 22.20 13.68 -13.77
CA ARG A 117 22.48 13.54 -15.21
C ARG A 117 21.31 12.86 -15.90
N LEU A 118 20.95 13.35 -17.08
CA LEU A 118 19.96 12.72 -17.97
C LEU A 118 20.33 11.25 -18.25
N PHE A 119 19.30 10.40 -18.37
CA PHE A 119 19.42 8.95 -18.66
C PHE A 119 20.18 8.09 -17.63
N SER A 120 20.45 8.61 -16.43
CA SER A 120 21.05 7.83 -15.34
C SER A 120 19.99 7.22 -14.39
N TYR A 121 20.44 6.45 -13.40
CA TYR A 121 19.61 5.67 -12.47
C TYR A 121 19.33 6.47 -11.19
N HIS A 122 18.21 6.18 -10.54
CA HIS A 122 17.85 6.79 -9.26
C HIS A 122 18.55 6.02 -8.13
N GLN A 123 19.20 6.73 -7.20
CA GLN A 123 19.84 6.08 -6.05
C GLN A 123 18.80 5.91 -4.95
N ILE A 124 18.58 4.66 -4.54
CA ILE A 124 17.65 4.28 -3.48
C ILE A 124 18.45 3.77 -2.28
N ASN A 125 18.29 4.44 -1.14
CA ASN A 125 18.94 4.08 0.12
C ASN A 125 17.85 3.71 1.14
N VAL A 126 17.96 2.53 1.76
CA VAL A 126 17.05 2.08 2.82
C VAL A 126 17.78 2.05 4.14
N TYR A 127 17.17 2.67 5.16
CA TYR A 127 17.61 2.65 6.54
C TYR A 127 16.54 1.95 7.39
N ILE A 128 16.96 1.04 8.25
CA ILE A 128 16.11 0.40 9.26
C ILE A 128 16.77 0.66 10.61
N ASP A 129 16.04 1.27 11.52
CA ASP A 129 16.52 1.72 12.84
C ASP A 129 17.76 2.59 12.75
N SER A 130 17.68 3.64 11.91
CA SER A 130 18.75 4.57 11.49
C SER A 130 19.95 3.94 10.75
N VAL A 131 20.11 2.61 10.75
CA VAL A 131 21.22 1.92 10.08
C VAL A 131 20.88 1.65 8.62
N GLN A 132 21.76 2.06 7.70
CA GLN A 132 21.60 1.75 6.28
C GLN A 132 21.70 0.23 6.06
N LYS A 133 20.68 -0.36 5.43
CA LYS A 133 20.60 -1.79 5.09
C LYS A 133 20.72 -2.05 3.58
N LEU A 134 20.46 -1.03 2.75
CA LEU A 134 20.57 -1.10 1.30
C LEU A 134 21.01 0.27 0.75
N GLY A 135 21.86 0.26 -0.26
CA GLY A 135 22.16 1.40 -1.12
C GLY A 135 22.27 0.86 -2.54
N SER A 136 21.38 1.31 -3.43
CA SER A 136 21.11 0.64 -4.70
C SER A 136 20.77 1.64 -5.81
N THR A 137 20.87 1.27 -7.08
CA THR A 137 20.51 2.14 -8.21
C THR A 137 19.48 1.52 -9.15
N MET A 138 18.28 2.11 -9.21
CA MET A 138 17.12 1.57 -9.93
C MET A 138 16.65 2.51 -11.06
N LYS A 139 16.05 1.93 -12.12
CA LYS A 139 15.68 2.65 -13.33
C LYS A 139 14.21 3.09 -13.27
N PHE A 140 13.97 4.34 -12.90
CA PHE A 140 12.68 5.00 -13.13
C PHE A 140 12.78 5.89 -14.38
N PRO A 141 11.85 5.79 -15.36
CA PRO A 141 11.77 6.76 -16.46
C PRO A 141 11.45 8.15 -15.87
N ALA A 142 12.09 9.20 -16.41
CA ALA A 142 12.14 10.52 -15.76
C ALA A 142 10.76 11.16 -15.53
N PHE A 143 10.70 12.02 -14.49
CA PHE A 143 9.52 12.66 -13.90
C PHE A 143 8.73 13.65 -14.79
N ALA A 144 8.44 13.30 -16.04
CA ALA A 144 7.44 13.98 -16.86
C ALA A 144 5.99 13.62 -16.46
N GLU A 145 5.81 12.53 -15.70
CA GLU A 145 4.50 12.04 -15.24
C GLU A 145 4.36 12.27 -13.72
N VAL A 146 3.33 13.02 -13.34
CA VAL A 146 3.07 13.43 -11.95
C VAL A 146 2.38 12.29 -11.17
N PHE A 147 2.76 12.10 -9.91
CA PHE A 147 2.05 11.18 -9.02
C PHE A 147 0.64 11.70 -8.70
N HIS A 148 -0.34 10.80 -8.67
CA HIS A 148 -1.73 11.14 -8.39
C HIS A 148 -2.21 10.56 -7.07
N TYR A 149 -1.85 9.30 -6.78
CA TYR A 149 -2.32 8.58 -5.60
C TYR A 149 -1.12 8.20 -4.72
N CYS A 150 -1.29 8.33 -3.40
CA CYS A 150 -0.42 7.72 -2.41
C CYS A 150 -1.27 6.90 -1.44
N ALA A 151 -0.79 5.73 -1.03
CA ALA A 151 -1.45 4.84 -0.07
C ALA A 151 -0.42 4.31 0.94
N ILE A 152 -0.81 4.24 2.21
CA ILE A 152 0.05 3.86 3.33
C ILE A 152 -0.70 2.80 4.16
N GLY A 153 -0.03 1.69 4.50
CA GLY A 153 -0.57 0.60 5.35
C GLY A 153 -1.55 -0.35 4.66
N ALA A 154 -2.35 0.10 3.68
CA ALA A 154 -3.16 -0.74 2.80
C ALA A 154 -2.48 -0.90 1.43
N PRO A 155 -2.66 -2.04 0.72
CA PRO A 155 -2.39 -2.11 -0.72
C PRO A 155 -3.29 -1.13 -1.49
N TYR A 156 -2.78 -0.51 -2.56
CA TYR A 156 -3.61 0.28 -3.46
C TYR A 156 -4.44 -0.65 -4.37
N ASN A 157 -5.51 -1.20 -3.80
CA ASN A 157 -6.57 -1.80 -4.60
C ASN A 157 -7.17 -0.74 -5.53
N ASN A 158 -7.64 -1.17 -6.71
CA ASN A 158 -8.20 -0.28 -7.73
C ASN A 158 -9.62 0.19 -7.33
N VAL A 159 -9.72 1.04 -6.29
CA VAL A 159 -10.95 1.62 -5.72
C VAL A 159 -11.71 2.55 -6.71
N ARG A 160 -11.27 2.61 -7.98
CA ARG A 160 -11.96 3.24 -9.12
C ARG A 160 -12.21 2.28 -10.30
N LYS A 161 -12.36 0.97 -10.05
CA LYS A 161 -13.01 0.01 -10.98
C LYS A 161 -14.44 -0.37 -10.57
N ALA A 162 -15.08 0.43 -9.72
CA ALA A 162 -16.49 0.31 -9.31
C ALA A 162 -17.37 1.44 -9.88
N ALA A 163 -16.99 2.02 -11.03
CA ALA A 163 -17.82 2.94 -11.80
C ALA A 163 -17.60 2.68 -13.30
N HIS A 164 -18.69 2.55 -14.07
CA HIS A 164 -18.70 2.38 -15.53
C HIS A 164 -17.94 1.17 -16.10
N THR A 165 -18.44 -0.05 -15.86
CA THR A 165 -18.95 -0.94 -16.94
C THR A 165 -19.62 -2.17 -16.33
N SER A 166 -20.95 -2.15 -16.25
CA SER A 166 -21.76 -3.30 -15.86
C SER A 166 -21.97 -4.25 -17.04
N HIS A 167 -20.94 -4.99 -17.44
CA HIS A 167 -21.10 -6.13 -18.37
C HIS A 167 -21.07 -7.46 -17.62
N GLN A 168 -22.30 -7.87 -17.30
CA GLN A 168 -22.68 -9.06 -16.55
C GLN A 168 -22.18 -10.36 -17.22
N SER A 169 -21.64 -11.26 -16.40
CA SER A 169 -21.29 -12.63 -16.79
C SER A 169 -22.52 -13.36 -17.33
N ASN A 170 -22.46 -13.90 -18.54
CA ASN A 170 -23.57 -14.63 -19.15
C ASN A 170 -23.13 -16.00 -19.71
N THR A 171 -23.27 -17.03 -18.87
CA THR A 171 -23.14 -18.44 -19.28
C THR A 171 -24.52 -19.04 -19.56
N ALA A 172 -24.74 -19.43 -20.82
CA ALA A 172 -25.76 -20.36 -21.29
C ALA A 172 -27.26 -20.08 -20.97
N ARG A 173 -28.01 -19.68 -22.00
CA ARG A 173 -29.11 -20.53 -22.51
C ARG A 173 -29.54 -20.22 -23.95
N MET A 174 -29.99 -21.29 -24.60
CA MET A 174 -30.30 -21.43 -26.02
C MET A 174 -31.81 -21.26 -26.27
N ASN A 175 -32.24 -20.43 -27.24
CA ASN A 175 -33.20 -20.82 -28.32
C ASN A 175 -33.69 -19.67 -29.25
N THR A 176 -34.12 -20.09 -30.45
CA THR A 176 -35.15 -19.50 -31.36
C THR A 176 -35.03 -18.06 -31.90
N THR A 177 -34.69 -17.99 -33.20
CA THR A 177 -35.17 -17.05 -34.26
C THR A 177 -36.66 -17.34 -34.61
N PRO A 178 -37.40 -16.61 -35.51
CA PRO A 178 -36.94 -15.74 -36.63
C PRO A 178 -37.79 -14.46 -36.91
N GLU A 179 -37.64 -13.89 -38.13
CA GLU A 179 -38.55 -12.95 -38.86
C GLU A 179 -38.47 -11.44 -38.56
N THR A 180 -38.67 -10.49 -39.51
CA THR A 180 -38.87 -10.54 -40.99
C THR A 180 -38.47 -9.21 -41.71
N SER A 181 -38.52 -9.21 -43.05
CA SER A 181 -38.66 -8.06 -44.01
C SER A 181 -37.42 -7.45 -44.70
N SER A 182 -37.64 -6.91 -45.91
CA SER A 182 -36.67 -6.51 -46.95
C SER A 182 -37.39 -5.89 -48.18
N PRO A 183 -36.70 -5.52 -49.29
CA PRO A 183 -35.88 -4.33 -49.58
C PRO A 183 -36.65 -3.33 -50.52
N PRO A 184 -36.02 -2.37 -51.27
CA PRO A 184 -35.39 -2.68 -52.58
C PRO A 184 -34.19 -1.78 -53.04
N ALA A 185 -33.54 -2.16 -54.16
CA ALA A 185 -32.77 -1.40 -55.19
C ALA A 185 -31.91 -0.15 -54.79
N GLU A 186 -30.69 0.11 -55.29
CA GLU A 186 -29.82 -0.46 -56.37
C GLU A 186 -28.33 -0.01 -56.07
N ARG A 187 -27.24 -0.01 -56.89
CA ARG A 187 -27.02 -0.21 -58.34
C ARG A 187 -25.65 -0.87 -58.72
N GLU A 188 -24.70 -0.11 -59.30
CA GLU A 188 -23.42 -0.49 -59.94
C GLU A 188 -22.24 0.24 -59.21
N GLU A 189 -20.94 -0.05 -59.37
CA GLU A 189 -20.14 -0.76 -60.38
C GLU A 189 -19.11 -1.79 -59.80
N LYS A 190 -18.35 -2.42 -60.70
CA LYS A 190 -17.12 -3.24 -60.49
C LYS A 190 -16.11 -2.82 -61.59
N PRO A 191 -14.75 -2.95 -61.44
CA PRO A 191 -14.15 -4.27 -61.16
C PRO A 191 -12.71 -4.35 -60.54
N LYS A 192 -12.31 -5.59 -60.17
CA LYS A 192 -10.94 -6.19 -60.18
C LYS A 192 -9.81 -5.64 -59.28
N GLY A 193 -9.33 -6.50 -58.36
CA GLY A 193 -8.02 -6.46 -57.70
C GLY A 193 -7.80 -7.72 -56.84
N GLY A 194 -6.57 -8.26 -56.73
CA GLY A 194 -6.27 -9.55 -56.08
C GLY A 194 -6.76 -9.66 -54.61
N LEU A 195 -7.30 -10.79 -54.14
CA LEU A 195 -6.77 -12.17 -54.10
C LEU A 195 -5.64 -12.37 -53.06
N PHE A 196 -6.05 -12.54 -51.79
CA PHE A 196 -5.30 -13.28 -50.77
C PHE A 196 -6.30 -14.09 -49.92
N PRO A 197 -6.11 -15.41 -49.74
CA PRO A 197 -7.01 -16.23 -48.91
C PRO A 197 -6.54 -16.33 -47.45
N ASN A 198 -7.48 -16.38 -46.51
CA ASN A 198 -7.21 -16.87 -45.16
C ASN A 198 -6.91 -18.38 -45.22
N LEU A 199 -5.82 -18.82 -44.59
CA LEU A 199 -5.56 -20.23 -44.34
C LEU A 199 -5.97 -20.58 -42.91
N MET A 200 -7.04 -21.35 -42.75
CA MET A 200 -7.53 -21.86 -41.48
C MET A 200 -7.51 -23.39 -41.50
N GLU A 201 -6.98 -23.99 -40.44
CA GLU A 201 -7.19 -25.38 -39.99
C GLU A 201 -7.31 -26.51 -41.04
N LYS A 202 -6.27 -27.35 -41.15
CA LYS A 202 -6.28 -28.72 -40.55
C LYS A 202 -5.05 -29.52 -40.98
N THR A 203 -4.36 -30.10 -40.00
CA THR A 203 -3.46 -31.25 -40.23
C THR A 203 -3.55 -32.15 -39.01
N PHE A 204 -3.86 -33.43 -39.24
CA PHE A 204 -4.01 -34.43 -38.19
C PHE A 204 -2.63 -34.92 -37.73
N LEU A 205 -2.48 -35.17 -36.43
CA LEU A 205 -1.40 -36.00 -35.92
C LEU A 205 -1.71 -37.49 -36.22
N PRO A 206 -0.67 -38.32 -36.34
CA PRO A 206 -0.51 -39.29 -35.26
C PRO A 206 0.95 -39.54 -34.84
N GLY A 207 1.16 -39.62 -33.52
CA GLY A 207 2.05 -40.62 -32.95
C GLY A 207 3.40 -40.18 -32.34
N ILE A 208 3.57 -40.62 -31.08
CA ILE A 208 4.79 -41.20 -30.51
C ILE A 208 5.82 -40.27 -29.81
N VAL A 209 6.30 -40.78 -28.66
CA VAL A 209 7.34 -40.28 -27.74
C VAL A 209 6.96 -39.07 -26.85
N SER A 210 6.84 -39.36 -25.55
CA SER A 210 6.92 -38.42 -24.44
C SER A 210 8.29 -37.74 -24.38
N GLN A 211 8.38 -36.54 -23.79
CA GLN A 211 9.34 -35.46 -24.12
C GLN A 211 8.92 -34.21 -23.34
N VAL A 212 9.12 -34.21 -22.01
CA VAL A 212 8.85 -33.05 -21.13
C VAL A 212 9.75 -31.87 -21.55
N PRO A 213 9.20 -30.69 -21.92
CA PRO A 213 10.01 -29.54 -22.28
C PRO A 213 10.79 -29.00 -21.07
N SER A 214 12.10 -29.17 -21.07
CA SER A 214 12.99 -28.55 -20.09
C SER A 214 13.08 -27.05 -20.37
N TYR A 215 12.45 -26.22 -19.53
CA TYR A 215 12.45 -24.75 -19.66
C TYR A 215 13.80 -24.08 -19.36
N PHE A 216 14.86 -24.85 -19.12
CA PHE A 216 16.24 -24.39 -18.98
C PHE A 216 17.12 -25.00 -20.07
N THR A 217 17.42 -24.21 -21.12
CA THR A 217 18.78 -23.95 -21.68
C THR A 217 18.69 -23.25 -23.04
N LEU A 218 18.65 -21.91 -23.05
CA LEU A 218 19.18 -21.10 -24.15
C LEU A 218 19.77 -19.79 -23.58
N PRO A 219 21.05 -19.45 -23.83
CA PRO A 219 21.64 -18.19 -23.40
C PRO A 219 21.20 -17.05 -24.33
N ALA A 220 19.95 -16.62 -24.18
CA ALA A 220 19.33 -15.58 -25.00
C ALA A 220 19.94 -14.19 -24.72
N ARG A 221 21.07 -13.89 -25.39
CA ARG A 221 21.59 -12.56 -25.75
C ARG A 221 21.20 -11.43 -24.77
N GLN A 222 21.93 -11.31 -23.67
CA GLN A 222 21.79 -10.20 -22.73
C GLN A 222 21.99 -8.85 -23.46
N SER A 223 20.92 -8.07 -23.61
CA SER A 223 21.00 -6.77 -24.30
C SER A 223 20.10 -5.70 -23.66
N SER A 224 20.73 -4.85 -22.84
CA SER A 224 20.37 -3.43 -22.59
C SER A 224 19.19 -3.04 -21.66
N THR A 225 18.61 -3.93 -20.84
CA THR A 225 17.71 -3.50 -19.74
C THR A 225 18.12 -3.92 -18.33
N THR A 226 19.09 -4.83 -18.16
CA THR A 226 19.62 -5.22 -16.86
C THR A 226 20.04 -3.99 -16.05
N SER A 227 19.56 -3.90 -14.80
CA SER A 227 20.04 -2.96 -13.80
C SER A 227 21.55 -3.14 -13.60
N LEU A 228 22.30 -2.04 -13.59
CA LEU A 228 23.77 -2.07 -13.44
C LEU A 228 24.24 -2.56 -12.05
N ASP A 229 23.28 -2.70 -11.13
CA ASP A 229 23.45 -3.07 -9.73
C ASP A 229 22.95 -4.51 -9.49
N PRO A 230 23.81 -5.42 -8.98
CA PRO A 230 23.44 -6.83 -8.76
C PRO A 230 22.45 -7.05 -7.61
N SER A 231 22.17 -6.02 -6.77
CA SER A 231 21.11 -6.09 -5.75
C SER A 231 19.70 -5.90 -6.32
N VAL A 232 19.60 -5.40 -7.56
CA VAL A 232 18.33 -5.11 -8.24
C VAL A 232 17.92 -6.26 -9.16
N LYS A 233 16.67 -6.72 -9.03
CA LYS A 233 16.05 -7.71 -9.91
C LYS A 233 14.93 -7.07 -10.74
N SER A 234 14.93 -7.31 -12.04
CA SER A 234 13.84 -6.92 -12.95
C SER A 234 12.90 -8.11 -13.18
N TYR A 235 11.59 -7.87 -13.09
CA TYR A 235 10.53 -8.84 -13.35
C TYR A 235 9.53 -8.26 -14.37
N PRO A 236 8.91 -9.09 -15.22
CA PRO A 236 7.76 -8.66 -16.03
C PRO A 236 6.58 -8.19 -15.17
N ILE A 237 5.87 -7.16 -15.63
CA ILE A 237 4.61 -6.71 -15.02
C ILE A 237 3.61 -7.87 -15.00
N GLY A 238 2.90 -8.02 -13.87
CA GLY A 238 1.97 -9.14 -13.62
C GLY A 238 2.60 -10.35 -12.93
N MET A 239 3.94 -10.46 -12.84
CA MET A 239 4.60 -11.53 -12.08
C MET A 239 4.78 -11.21 -10.58
N GLN A 240 4.23 -10.09 -10.08
CA GLN A 240 4.49 -9.63 -8.71
C GLN A 240 4.04 -10.66 -7.66
N ASP A 241 2.77 -11.06 -7.69
CA ASP A 241 2.17 -11.91 -6.65
C ASP A 241 2.69 -13.35 -6.72
N LEU A 242 3.08 -13.81 -7.92
CA LEU A 242 3.77 -15.08 -8.13
C LEU A 242 5.16 -15.13 -7.45
N VAL A 243 5.86 -13.99 -7.38
CA VAL A 243 7.23 -13.91 -6.82
C VAL A 243 7.23 -13.50 -5.35
N PHE A 244 6.34 -12.59 -4.95
CA PHE A 244 6.34 -11.95 -3.63
C PHE A 244 5.11 -12.27 -2.77
N GLY A 245 4.15 -13.03 -3.30
CA GLY A 245 2.90 -13.34 -2.62
C GLY A 245 1.84 -12.26 -2.76
N GLU A 246 0.63 -12.60 -2.31
CA GLU A 246 -0.53 -11.70 -2.35
C GLU A 246 -0.30 -10.44 -1.50
N ALA A 247 -0.74 -9.28 -2.00
CA ALA A 247 -0.58 -8.00 -1.34
C ALA A 247 -1.66 -7.77 -0.28
N ILE A 248 -1.28 -7.91 0.99
CA ILE A 248 -2.13 -7.65 2.16
C ILE A 248 -1.75 -6.31 2.82
N CYS A 249 -2.60 -5.81 3.71
CA CYS A 249 -2.26 -4.67 4.57
C CYS A 249 -1.09 -4.96 5.54
N LEU A 250 -0.66 -3.94 6.28
CA LEU A 250 0.49 -4.00 7.18
C LEU A 250 0.39 -5.09 8.26
N LYS A 251 -0.83 -5.35 8.78
CA LYS A 251 -1.14 -6.32 9.86
C LYS A 251 -0.32 -6.03 11.12
N GLY A 252 -0.63 -4.87 11.71
CA GLY A 252 0.11 -4.31 12.83
C GLY A 252 -0.11 -2.82 12.98
N GLN A 253 0.73 -2.18 13.79
CA GLN A 253 0.57 -0.79 14.20
C GLN A 253 1.46 0.15 13.37
N LEU A 254 0.87 1.23 12.87
CA LEU A 254 1.50 2.30 12.11
C LEU A 254 1.61 3.55 13.00
N GLY A 255 2.81 4.11 13.12
CA GLY A 255 3.09 5.31 13.92
C GLY A 255 2.99 6.59 13.10
N CYS A 256 3.89 7.54 13.37
CA CYS A 256 4.09 8.72 12.52
C CYS A 256 4.59 8.32 11.13
N VAL A 257 4.13 9.04 10.09
CA VAL A 257 4.55 8.89 8.70
C VAL A 257 4.92 10.25 8.12
N LEU A 258 6.02 10.32 7.37
CA LEU A 258 6.56 11.53 6.78
C LEU A 258 6.93 11.28 5.32
N LEU A 259 6.60 12.24 4.45
CA LEU A 259 7.13 12.32 3.09
C LEU A 259 7.73 13.73 2.89
N ALA A 260 9.00 13.80 2.47
CA ALA A 260 9.75 15.04 2.29
C ALA A 260 10.62 15.00 1.01
N GLU A 261 11.16 16.13 0.57
CA GLU A 261 12.20 16.15 -0.48
C GLU A 261 13.54 15.56 0.03
N THR A 262 14.44 15.17 -0.88
CA THR A 262 15.76 14.61 -0.51
C THR A 262 16.72 15.59 0.18
N ASN A 263 16.37 16.88 0.22
CA ASN A 263 17.13 17.93 0.89
C ASN A 263 17.04 17.84 2.43
N ILE A 264 16.13 17.02 2.99
CA ILE A 264 15.95 16.87 4.44
C ILE A 264 17.17 16.23 5.13
N ASN A 265 17.55 16.78 6.28
CA ASN A 265 18.59 16.18 7.13
C ASN A 265 18.08 14.89 7.81
N LEU A 266 18.46 13.73 7.27
CA LEU A 266 18.14 12.41 7.83
C LEU A 266 18.59 12.24 9.30
N LYS A 267 19.66 12.93 9.73
CA LYS A 267 20.10 12.88 11.13
C LYS A 267 19.07 13.51 12.07
N SER A 268 18.54 14.69 11.72
CA SER A 268 17.44 15.33 12.47
C SER A 268 16.17 14.45 12.49
N VAL A 269 15.88 13.74 11.39
CA VAL A 269 14.75 12.79 11.33
C VAL A 269 14.93 11.65 12.34
N PHE A 270 16.12 11.05 12.39
CA PHE A 270 16.41 9.94 13.30
C PHE A 270 16.49 10.38 14.77
N GLU A 271 16.97 11.58 15.04
CA GLU A 271 17.05 12.16 16.39
C GLU A 271 15.68 12.60 16.93
N ALA A 272 14.79 13.12 16.07
CA ALA A 272 13.40 13.44 16.45
C ALA A 272 12.53 12.17 16.68
N GLY A 273 12.90 11.06 16.04
CA GLY A 273 12.34 9.73 16.27
C GLY A 273 10.82 9.66 16.13
N PRO A 274 10.09 8.98 17.06
CA PRO A 274 8.64 8.82 16.95
C PRO A 274 7.85 10.09 17.28
N SER A 275 8.53 11.19 17.63
CA SER A 275 7.96 12.50 17.99
C SER A 275 8.05 13.53 16.86
N ILE A 276 8.58 13.17 15.69
CA ILE A 276 8.85 14.09 14.57
C ILE A 276 7.64 14.94 14.13
N ALA A 277 6.45 14.36 14.10
CA ALA A 277 5.22 15.12 13.82
C ALA A 277 4.95 16.25 14.81
N ASN A 278 5.33 16.11 16.09
CA ASN A 278 5.16 17.16 17.08
C ASN A 278 6.19 18.28 16.86
N VAL A 279 7.42 17.95 16.47
CA VAL A 279 8.45 18.95 16.15
C VAL A 279 8.01 19.82 14.98
N LEU A 280 7.43 19.20 13.95
CA LEU A 280 6.83 19.88 12.79
C LEU A 280 5.62 20.72 13.17
N ALA A 281 4.67 20.16 13.93
CA ALA A 281 3.42 20.84 14.29
C ALA A 281 3.57 21.97 15.32
N THR A 282 4.74 22.15 15.94
CA THR A 282 5.00 23.22 16.95
C THR A 282 5.90 24.33 16.40
N ASP A 283 6.09 24.42 15.08
CA ASP A 283 6.97 25.39 14.39
C ASP A 283 8.43 25.42 14.91
N MET A 284 8.89 24.37 15.61
CA MET A 284 10.30 24.18 15.99
C MET A 284 11.16 23.71 14.81
N ILE A 285 10.96 24.36 13.67
CA ILE A 285 11.58 24.06 12.37
C ILE A 285 13.09 24.34 12.42
N GLU A 286 13.61 25.11 13.39
CA GLU A 286 15.06 25.34 13.63
C GLU A 286 15.90 24.06 13.76
N SER A 287 15.28 22.90 14.08
CA SER A 287 15.97 21.60 14.11
C SER A 287 16.17 20.95 12.73
N PHE A 288 15.54 21.50 11.69
CA PHE A 288 15.66 21.11 10.29
C PHE A 288 16.25 22.27 9.47
N ASP A 289 16.98 21.97 8.41
CA ASP A 289 17.51 23.01 7.53
C ASP A 289 16.36 23.77 6.85
N MET A 290 16.50 25.08 6.63
CA MET A 290 15.51 25.93 5.93
C MET A 290 15.25 25.45 4.48
N ALA A 291 16.15 24.66 3.91
CA ALA A 291 15.95 23.95 2.64
C ALA A 291 15.07 22.68 2.73
N SER A 292 14.68 22.24 3.93
CA SER A 292 13.88 21.03 4.17
C SER A 292 12.41 21.26 3.81
N LYS A 293 12.05 20.98 2.56
CA LYS A 293 10.64 20.97 2.15
C LYS A 293 9.98 19.63 2.49
N PHE A 294 8.80 19.73 3.09
CA PHE A 294 7.95 18.60 3.44
C PHE A 294 6.81 18.49 2.43
N VAL A 295 6.43 17.25 2.10
CA VAL A 295 5.26 16.96 1.25
C VAL A 295 4.04 16.79 2.13
N PHE A 296 4.09 15.82 3.05
CA PHE A 296 3.09 15.66 4.11
C PHE A 296 3.71 15.05 5.37
N CYS A 297 3.09 15.30 6.51
CA CYS A 297 3.40 14.61 7.78
C CYS A 297 2.12 14.16 8.48
N PHE A 298 1.95 12.86 8.68
CA PHE A 298 0.80 12.28 9.35
C PHE A 298 1.17 11.75 10.74
N SER A 299 0.31 12.03 11.71
CA SER A 299 0.38 11.52 13.07
C SER A 299 -0.94 10.85 13.43
N PRO A 300 -0.95 9.71 14.14
CA PRO A 300 -2.18 9.14 14.69
C PRO A 300 -3.00 10.12 15.56
N ARG A 301 -2.33 11.12 16.16
CA ARG A 301 -2.99 12.23 16.90
C ARG A 301 -3.80 13.18 16.02
N ALA A 302 -3.47 13.25 14.73
CA ALA A 302 -4.10 14.11 13.73
C ALA A 302 -5.15 13.34 12.89
N CYS A 303 -5.48 12.12 13.30
CA CYS A 303 -6.54 11.30 12.72
C CYS A 303 -7.83 11.45 13.53
N PHE A 304 -8.90 11.91 12.88
CA PHE A 304 -10.23 12.03 13.48
C PHE A 304 -11.31 11.82 12.41
N ASP A 305 -12.33 11.02 12.71
CA ASP A 305 -13.53 10.79 11.87
C ASP A 305 -13.23 10.60 10.36
N GLY A 306 -12.39 9.60 10.04
CA GLY A 306 -12.00 9.28 8.66
C GLY A 306 -10.99 10.26 8.01
N LEU A 307 -10.71 11.41 8.62
CA LEU A 307 -9.74 12.40 8.14
C LEU A 307 -8.40 12.25 8.85
N CYS A 308 -7.29 12.39 8.12
CA CYS A 308 -5.93 12.50 8.63
C CYS A 308 -5.36 13.86 8.21
N LEU A 309 -5.21 14.76 9.18
CA LEU A 309 -4.71 16.11 8.93
C LEU A 309 -3.21 16.11 8.64
N ASP A 310 -2.82 16.88 7.62
CA ASP A 310 -1.42 17.07 7.24
C ASP A 310 -0.73 18.11 8.15
N LEU A 311 0.31 17.65 8.85
CA LEU A 311 1.13 18.43 9.78
C LEU A 311 2.40 19.01 9.12
N ALA A 312 2.58 18.87 7.80
CA ALA A 312 3.65 19.54 7.09
C ALA A 312 3.40 21.06 7.01
N PRO A 313 4.46 21.91 7.03
CA PRO A 313 4.34 23.35 6.80
C PRO A 313 3.66 23.66 5.46
N GLY A 314 2.38 24.03 5.51
CA GLY A 314 1.53 24.32 4.36
C GLY A 314 0.24 23.49 4.27
N ASN A 315 0.09 22.39 5.01
CA ASN A 315 -1.13 21.56 5.12
C ASN A 315 -1.86 21.38 3.78
N GLN A 316 -1.21 20.71 2.82
CA GLN A 316 -1.69 20.64 1.44
C GLN A 316 -2.32 19.30 1.06
N TYR A 317 -1.98 18.21 1.77
CA TYR A 317 -2.34 16.85 1.35
C TYR A 317 -2.98 16.04 2.47
N ASN A 318 -4.10 16.53 3.01
CA ASN A 318 -4.91 15.78 3.96
C ASN A 318 -5.29 14.38 3.42
N GLY A 319 -5.07 13.35 4.24
CA GLY A 319 -5.35 11.96 3.89
C GLY A 319 -6.73 11.51 4.38
N HIS A 320 -7.29 10.51 3.72
CA HIS A 320 -8.44 9.75 4.22
C HIS A 320 -7.92 8.49 4.91
N VAL A 321 -8.22 8.33 6.21
CA VAL A 321 -7.76 7.24 7.07
C VAL A 321 -8.90 6.29 7.42
N VAL A 322 -8.68 5.01 7.16
CA VAL A 322 -9.62 3.94 7.53
C VAL A 322 -8.92 3.07 8.57
N ALA A 323 -8.76 3.55 9.80
CA ALA A 323 -8.05 2.82 10.85
C ALA A 323 -8.46 3.31 12.25
N SER A 324 -8.40 2.43 13.24
CA SER A 324 -8.58 2.81 14.65
C SER A 324 -7.32 3.50 15.16
N SER A 325 -7.43 4.79 15.52
CA SER A 325 -6.37 5.50 16.22
C SER A 325 -6.41 5.13 17.71
N SER A 326 -5.28 4.68 18.24
CA SER A 326 -5.14 4.15 19.60
C SER A 326 -3.96 4.78 20.32
N GLY A 327 -4.15 5.10 21.61
CA GLY A 327 -3.12 5.68 22.47
C GLY A 327 -2.70 4.74 23.60
N ILE A 328 -1.39 4.53 23.75
CA ILE A 328 -0.79 3.82 24.88
C ILE A 328 -0.78 4.76 26.10
N VAL A 329 -1.88 4.74 26.85
CA VAL A 329 -1.99 5.43 28.14
C VAL A 329 -1.22 4.63 29.19
N SER A 330 -0.48 5.29 30.08
CA SER A 330 0.14 4.59 31.22
C SER A 330 -0.94 4.09 32.18
N ILE A 331 -0.74 2.93 32.80
CA ILE A 331 -1.70 2.35 33.76
C ILE A 331 -2.04 3.35 34.87
N GLN A 332 -1.06 4.13 35.35
CA GLN A 332 -1.27 5.22 36.30
C GLN A 332 -2.21 6.31 35.77
N ASN A 333 -2.05 6.75 34.52
CA ASN A 333 -2.92 7.78 33.94
C ASN A 333 -4.33 7.23 33.65
N ALA A 334 -4.46 5.96 33.28
CA ALA A 334 -5.75 5.29 33.09
C ALA A 334 -6.50 5.18 34.43
N ILE A 335 -5.83 4.68 35.48
CA ILE A 335 -6.38 4.62 36.85
C ILE A 335 -6.79 6.01 37.34
N ASN A 336 -5.93 7.03 37.16
CA ASN A 336 -6.25 8.40 37.54
C ASN A 336 -7.44 8.97 36.76
N GLY A 337 -7.57 8.66 35.47
CA GLY A 337 -8.70 9.06 34.62
C GLY A 337 -10.05 8.47 35.07
N VAL A 338 -10.04 7.29 35.69
CA VAL A 338 -11.22 6.65 36.32
C VAL A 338 -11.54 7.24 37.70
N GLY A 339 -10.72 8.15 38.25
CA GLY A 339 -10.87 8.72 39.60
C GLY A 339 -9.95 8.07 40.66
N GLY A 340 -8.89 7.38 40.22
CA GLY A 340 -7.91 6.73 41.08
C GLY A 340 -8.35 5.36 41.59
N MET A 341 -7.48 4.69 42.35
CA MET A 341 -7.79 3.41 43.00
C MET A 341 -9.01 3.48 43.93
N SER A 342 -9.28 4.67 44.50
CA SER A 342 -10.47 4.99 45.30
C SER A 342 -11.80 4.87 44.55
N ALA A 343 -11.80 5.07 43.23
CA ALA A 343 -12.98 4.87 42.39
C ALA A 343 -12.98 3.48 41.74
N LEU A 344 -11.81 3.00 41.30
CA LEU A 344 -11.67 1.72 40.63
C LEU A 344 -11.99 0.51 41.53
N LEU A 345 -11.55 0.52 42.80
CA LEU A 345 -11.77 -0.61 43.70
C LEU A 345 -13.26 -0.86 44.02
N PRO A 346 -14.08 0.16 44.38
CA PRO A 346 -15.53 -0.04 44.54
C PRO A 346 -16.22 -0.50 43.26
N ILE A 347 -15.78 -0.05 42.07
CA ILE A 347 -16.37 -0.51 40.80
C ILE A 347 -16.08 -2.00 40.58
N LEU A 348 -14.83 -2.44 40.82
CA LEU A 348 -14.44 -3.85 40.73
C LEU A 348 -15.14 -4.73 41.77
N ASP A 349 -15.31 -4.25 43.00
CA ASP A 349 -16.04 -4.95 44.06
C ASP A 349 -17.52 -5.15 43.67
N ASN A 350 -18.21 -4.09 43.24
CA ASN A 350 -19.58 -4.18 42.72
C ASN A 350 -19.70 -5.17 41.55
N ILE A 351 -18.77 -5.14 40.59
CA ILE A 351 -18.76 -6.10 39.46
C ILE A 351 -18.53 -7.53 39.96
N SER A 352 -17.68 -7.75 40.96
CA SER A 352 -17.42 -9.07 41.54
C SER A 352 -18.60 -9.65 42.33
N GLN A 353 -19.53 -8.80 42.75
CA GLN A 353 -20.77 -9.18 43.44
C GLN A 353 -21.95 -9.41 42.46
N ILE A 354 -21.78 -9.15 41.16
CA ILE A 354 -22.76 -9.55 40.13
C ILE A 354 -22.70 -11.09 39.98
N PRO A 355 -23.82 -11.81 40.15
CA PRO A 355 -23.83 -13.25 39.92
C PRO A 355 -23.57 -13.57 38.44
N SER A 356 -22.89 -14.67 38.17
CA SER A 356 -22.47 -15.08 36.82
C SER A 356 -23.61 -15.48 35.86
N SER A 357 -24.87 -15.15 36.20
CA SER A 357 -26.05 -15.27 35.34
C SER A 357 -26.30 -14.02 34.50
N ASP A 358 -25.87 -12.85 34.98
CA ASP A 358 -26.28 -11.54 34.41
C ASP A 358 -25.14 -10.87 33.62
N VAL A 359 -24.01 -11.56 33.47
CA VAL A 359 -22.88 -11.11 32.64
C VAL A 359 -23.20 -11.39 31.18
N HIS A 360 -23.77 -10.40 30.48
CA HIS A 360 -23.90 -10.43 29.02
C HIS A 360 -22.53 -10.65 28.37
N THR A 361 -22.37 -11.74 27.62
CA THR A 361 -21.23 -11.95 26.73
C THR A 361 -21.16 -10.83 25.70
N SER A 362 -19.94 -10.36 25.42
CA SER A 362 -19.67 -9.07 24.76
C SER A 362 -19.88 -9.01 23.25
N ASP A 363 -20.85 -9.78 22.72
CA ASP A 363 -21.14 -9.86 21.28
C ASP A 363 -22.31 -8.94 20.85
N GLU A 364 -23.16 -8.49 21.78
CA GLU A 364 -24.17 -7.45 21.48
C GLU A 364 -23.54 -6.04 21.56
N LEU A 365 -22.95 -5.61 20.44
CA LEU A 365 -22.64 -4.21 20.18
C LEU A 365 -23.93 -3.37 20.20
N ILE A 366 -24.18 -2.67 21.31
CA ILE A 366 -25.33 -1.77 21.48
C ILE A 366 -25.37 -0.77 20.31
N PRO A 367 -26.41 -0.79 19.45
CA PRO A 367 -26.51 0.17 18.36
C PRO A 367 -26.80 1.56 18.91
N LEU A 368 -25.82 2.46 18.85
CA LEU A 368 -25.97 3.89 19.19
C LEU A 368 -26.85 4.61 18.16
N THR A 369 -28.14 4.27 18.18
CA THR A 369 -29.18 4.87 17.36
C THR A 369 -29.43 6.29 17.87
N PRO A 370 -29.27 7.34 17.05
CA PRO A 370 -29.45 8.71 17.50
C PRO A 370 -30.89 8.93 17.96
N LEU A 371 -31.07 9.44 19.18
CA LEU A 371 -32.38 9.68 19.77
C LEU A 371 -33.14 10.72 18.93
N ALA A 372 -34.30 10.35 18.38
CA ALA A 372 -35.10 11.24 17.55
C ALA A 372 -35.52 12.49 18.33
N SER A 373 -35.25 13.67 17.77
CA SER A 373 -35.63 14.95 18.38
C SER A 373 -37.15 15.05 18.52
N PRO A 374 -37.70 15.40 19.70
CA PRO A 374 -39.14 15.53 19.87
C PRO A 374 -39.68 16.65 18.98
N THR A 375 -40.75 16.35 18.25
CA THR A 375 -41.48 17.31 17.41
C THR A 375 -42.03 18.45 18.25
N ARG A 376 -41.85 19.69 17.78
CA ARG A 376 -42.70 20.80 18.19
C ARG A 376 -43.93 20.87 17.30
N GLU A 377 -45.08 21.03 17.93
CA GLU A 377 -46.29 21.64 17.36
C GLU A 377 -46.09 23.15 17.15
#